data_AF-A0A927XDJ4-F1
#
_entry.id   AF-A0A927XDJ4-F1
#
_cell.length_a   1.000
_cell.length_b   1.000
_cell.length_c   1.000
_cell.angle_alpha   90.00
_cell.angle_beta   90.00
_cell.angle_gamma   90.00
#
_symmetry.space_group_name_H-M   'P 1'
#
loop_
_entity.id
_entity.type
_entity.pdbx_description
1 polymer ?
#
loop_
_entity_poly.entity_id
_entity_poly.type
_entity_poly.pdbx_seq_one_letter_code
_entity_poly.pdbx_strand_id
1 'polypeptide(L)' 'MIYPSIDKLLTKVGSKYLLVNLVSKRSKEMKETEHYQMKENEYKSKKNIGRALEEVNKDLIHIINN' A
#
# COMPACT_ATOMS: atom_id res chain seq x y z
N MET A 1 -2.27 -14.85 -4.69
CA MET A 1 -1.79 -14.89 -3.30
C MET A 1 -1.54 -13.46 -2.85
N ILE A 2 -2.03 -13.06 -1.66
CA ILE A 2 -1.84 -11.69 -1.15
C ILE A 2 -0.37 -11.54 -0.77
N TYR A 3 0.31 -10.59 -1.41
CA TYR A 3 1.67 -10.20 -1.10
C TYR A 3 1.67 -8.70 -0.82
N PRO A 4 2.38 -8.23 0.20
CA PRO A 4 3.06 -8.96 1.30
C PRO A 4 2.08 -9.62 2.29
N SER A 5 2.60 -10.32 3.31
CA SER A 5 1.77 -10.84 4.40
C SER A 5 1.19 -9.72 5.27
N ILE A 6 0.00 -9.92 5.80
CA ILE A 6 -0.68 -8.93 6.66
C ILE A 6 0.11 -8.66 7.93
N ASP A 7 0.68 -9.69 8.56
CA ASP A 7 1.46 -9.51 9.80
C ASP A 7 2.65 -8.57 9.59
N LYS A 8 3.35 -8.68 8.45
CA LYS A 8 4.47 -7.80 8.10
C LYS A 8 4.03 -6.35 7.88
N LEU A 9 2.81 -6.14 7.41
CA LEU A 9 2.25 -4.80 7.26
C LEU A 9 1.81 -4.22 8.61
N LEU A 10 1.24 -5.07 9.48
CA LEU A 10 0.83 -4.66 10.82
C LEU A 10 2.02 -4.29 11.70
N THR A 11 3.19 -4.93 11.54
CA THR A 11 4.42 -4.50 12.26
C THR A 11 4.92 -3.12 11.83
N LYS A 12 4.58 -2.66 10.62
CA LYS A 12 4.94 -1.32 10.10
C LYS A 12 3.91 -0.26 10.45
N VAL A 13 2.63 -0.58 10.30
CA VAL A 13 1.52 0.38 10.45
C VAL A 13 0.95 0.41 11.87
N GLY A 14 1.11 -0.67 12.65
CA GLY A 14 0.67 -0.78 14.04
C GLY A 14 -0.83 -1.00 14.26
N SER A 15 -1.67 -0.77 13.26
CA SER A 15 -3.13 -0.94 13.37
C SER A 15 -3.76 -1.52 12.10
N LYS A 16 -4.65 -2.50 12.29
CA LYS A 16 -5.43 -3.11 11.20
C LYS A 16 -6.34 -2.11 10.52
N TYR A 17 -7.04 -1.28 11.30
CA TYR A 17 -7.95 -0.26 10.75
C TYR A 17 -7.18 0.81 9.98
N LEU A 18 -6.03 1.25 10.52
CA LEU A 18 -5.18 2.19 9.84
C LEU A 18 -4.65 1.62 8.53
N LEU A 19 -4.20 0.36 8.52
CA LEU A 19 -3.75 -0.33 7.31
C LEU A 19 -4.84 -0.37 6.24
N VAL A 20 -6.07 -0.75 6.61
CA VAL A 20 -7.20 -0.80 5.66
C VAL A 20 -7.50 0.57 5.09
N ASN A 21 -7.58 1.61 5.94
CA ASN A 21 -7.85 2.97 5.50
C ASN A 21 -6.74 3.52 4.60
N LEU A 22 -5.48 3.29 4.97
CA LEU A 22 -4.30 3.71 4.21
C LEU A 22 -4.29 3.09 2.81
N VAL A 23 -4.46 1.77 2.74
CA VAL A 23 -4.42 1.01 1.50
C VAL A 23 -5.61 1.37 0.60
N SER A 24 -6.80 1.56 1.18
CA SER A 24 -7.99 2.01 0.46
C SER A 24 -7.79 3.39 -0.17
N LYS A 25 -7.32 4.36 0.62
CA LYS A 25 -7.02 5.72 0.16
C LYS A 25 -5.96 5.69 -0.95
N ARG A 26 -4.85 5.00 -0.72
CA ARG A 26 -3.75 4.94 -1.70
C ARG A 26 -4.18 4.24 -3.00
N SER A 27 -4.96 3.17 -2.92
CA SER A 27 -5.50 2.49 -4.10
C SER A 27 -6.42 3.40 -4.93
N LYS A 28 -7.14 4.32 -4.29
CA LYS A 28 -7.98 5.32 -4.96
C LYS A 28 -7.13 6.38 -5.65
N GLU A 29 -6.13 6.92 -4.96
CA GLU A 29 -5.17 7.89 -5.53
C GLU A 29 -4.48 7.33 -6.78
N MET A 30 -4.01 6.08 -6.74
CA MET A 30 -3.42 5.40 -7.91
C MET A 30 -4.38 5.33 -9.10
N LYS A 31 -5.68 5.14 -8.84
CA LYS A 31 -6.69 5.07 -9.90
C LYS A 31 -6.97 6.45 -10.51
N GLU A 32 -6.91 7.50 -9.70
CA GLU A 32 -7.23 8.86 -10.13
C GLU A 32 -6.05 9.55 -10.82
N THR A 33 -4.82 9.26 -10.38
CA THR A 33 -3.61 9.96 -10.81
C THR A 33 -2.74 9.14 -11.75
N GLU A 34 -2.99 7.83 -11.86
CA GLU A 34 -2.11 6.85 -12.52
C GLU A 34 -0.65 6.88 -12.00
N HIS A 35 -0.45 7.48 -10.82
CA HIS A 35 0.87 7.62 -10.21
C HIS A 35 1.19 6.46 -9.26
N TYR A 36 2.35 5.83 -9.49
CA TYR A 36 2.89 4.72 -8.73
C TYR A 36 4.21 5.13 -8.07
N GLN A 37 4.48 4.66 -6.85
CA GLN A 37 5.76 4.93 -6.16
C GLN A 37 6.91 4.04 -6.66
N MET A 38 6.59 3.01 -7.45
CA MET A 38 7.55 2.09 -8.04
C MET A 38 7.28 1.94 -9.54
N LYS A 39 8.22 1.36 -10.28
CA LYS A 39 7.96 1.00 -11.68
C LYS A 39 6.93 -0.12 -11.74
N GLU A 40 6.07 -0.11 -12.76
CA GLU A 40 4.99 -1.08 -12.88
C GLU A 40 5.45 -2.55 -12.89
N ASN A 41 6.64 -2.82 -13.42
CA ASN A 41 7.26 -4.15 -13.46
C ASN A 41 7.81 -4.64 -12.11
N GLU A 42 7.91 -3.76 -11.11
CA GLU A 42 8.36 -4.11 -9.76
C GLU A 42 7.21 -4.57 -8.85
N TYR A 43 5.96 -4.30 -9.24
CA TYR A 43 4.80 -4.78 -8.50
C TYR A 43 4.51 -6.24 -8.82
N LYS A 44 4.25 -7.03 -7.78
CA LYS A 44 3.72 -8.38 -7.94
C LYS A 44 2.23 -8.38 -8.24
N SER A 45 1.50 -7.42 -7.67
CA SER A 45 0.08 -7.23 -7.87
C SER A 45 -0.22 -6.41 -9.13
N LYS A 46 -1.18 -6.90 -9.91
CA LYS A 46 -1.79 -6.15 -11.03
C LYS A 46 -2.87 -5.17 -10.58
N LYS A 47 -3.44 -5.36 -9.38
CA LYS A 47 -4.51 -4.51 -8.83
C LYS A 47 -3.91 -3.45 -7.91
N ASN A 48 -4.43 -2.21 -8.00
CA ASN A 48 -3.99 -1.08 -7.16
C ASN A 48 -4.01 -1.38 -5.66
N ILE A 49 -4.99 -2.16 -5.17
CA ILE A 49 -5.04 -2.56 -3.77
C ILE A 49 -3.79 -3.32 -3.33
N GLY A 50 -3.31 -4.26 -4.16
CA GLY A 50 -2.07 -4.98 -3.88
C GLY A 50 -0.84 -4.12 -4.09
N ARG A 51 -0.85 -3.24 -5.10
CA ARG A 51 0.22 -2.25 -5.32
C ARG A 51 0.40 -1.35 -4.10
N ALA A 52 -0.70 -0.88 -3.50
CA ALA A 52 -0.68 -0.09 -2.27
C ALA A 52 -0.12 -0.88 -1.07
N LEU A 53 -0.48 -2.16 -0.91
CA LEU A 53 0.12 -3.01 0.13
C LEU A 53 1.64 -3.18 -0.08
N GLU A 54 2.09 -3.29 -1.33
CA GLU A 54 3.51 -3.39 -1.66
C GLU A 54 4.29 -2.10 -1.37
N GLU A 55 3.71 -0.93 -1.68
CA GLU A 55 4.29 0.38 -1.33
C GLU A 55 4.42 0.57 0.18
N VAL A 56 3.40 0.18 0.95
CA VAL A 56 3.45 0.21 2.42
C VAL A 56 4.57 -0.70 2.94
N ASN A 57 4.74 -1.89 2.37
CA ASN A 57 5.82 -2.79 2.79
C ASN A 57 7.22 -2.34 2.38
N LYS A 58 7.35 -1.46 1.38
CA LYS A 58 8.63 -0.82 1.01
C LYS A 58 8.85 0.52 1.72
N ASP A 59 8.01 0.89 2.69
CA ASP A 59 8.09 2.17 3.42
C ASP A 59 8.00 3.41 2.52
N LEU A 60 7.31 3.29 1.37
CA LEU A 60 7.14 4.38 0.39
C LEU A 60 5.93 5.28 0.69
N ILE A 61 5.21 4.99 1.79
CA ILE A 61 4.03 5.73 2.20
C ILE A 61 4.27 6.30 3.60
N HIS A 62 4.20 7.63 3.72
CA HIS A 62 4.38 8.33 4.98
C HIS A 62 3.03 8.74 5.56
N ILE A 63 2.76 8.28 6.79
CA ILE A 63 1.56 8.66 7.54
C ILE A 63 1.93 9.85 8.41
N ILE A 64 1.41 11.02 8.08
CA ILE A 64 1.56 12.23 8.91
C ILE A 64 0.35 12.29 9.83
N ASN A 65 0.59 12.13 11.14
CA ASN A 65 -0.42 12.42 12.15
C ASN A 65 -0.33 13.92 12.45
N ASN A 66 -1.36 14.67 12.08
CA ASN A 66 -1.55 16.05 12.54
C ASN A 66 -1.93 16.08 14.02
#